data_AF-A0A840FCE0-F1
#
_entry.id   AF-A0A840FCE0-F1
#
_cell.length_a   1.000
_cell.length_b   1.000
_cell.length_c   1.000
_cell.angle_alpha   90.00
_cell.angle_beta   90.00
_cell.angle_gamma   90.00
#
_symmetry.space_group_name_H-M   'P 1'
#
loop_
_entity.id
_entity.type
_entity.pdbx_description
1 polymer ?
#
loop_
_entity_poly.entity_id
_entity_poly.type
_entity_poly.pdbx_seq_one_letter_code
_entity_poly.pdbx_strand_id
1 'polypeptide(L)' 'MMTPDSLLTSVILSASPITRLGLAAPSARVREQAAADLAEAIVASLEGAPLASERQQMRLPL' A
#
# COMPACT_ATOMS: atom_id res chain seq x y z
N MET A 1 4.21 13.77 17.02
CA MET A 1 4.75 12.40 16.85
C MET A 1 3.69 11.57 16.16
N MET A 2 4.04 10.87 15.08
CA MET A 2 3.11 9.99 14.36
C MET A 2 3.11 8.63 15.07
N THR A 3 1.93 8.11 15.44
CA THR A 3 1.82 6.80 16.06
C THR A 3 2.05 5.70 15.03
N PRO A 4 2.55 4.51 15.43
CA PRO A 4 2.69 3.37 14.51
C PRO A 4 1.37 3.04 13.80
N ASP A 5 0.23 3.17 14.47
CA ASP A 5 -1.10 3.00 13.85
C ASP A 5 -1.37 4.04 12.75
N SER A 6 -0.93 5.27 12.93
CA SER A 6 -1.08 6.34 11.93
C SER A 6 -0.24 6.06 10.69
N LEU A 7 0.98 5.53 10.85
CA LEU A 7 1.83 5.10 9.74
C LEU A 7 1.21 3.91 8.99
N LEU A 8 0.77 2.87 9.71
CA LEU A 8 0.12 1.71 9.11
C LEU A 8 -1.13 2.10 8.34
N THR A 9 -1.97 2.96 8.91
CA THR A 9 -3.17 3.48 8.24
C THR A 9 -2.81 4.25 6.98
N SER A 10 -1.78 5.10 7.04
CA SER A 10 -1.34 5.88 5.87
C SER A 10 -0.81 4.99 4.75
N VAL A 11 -0.08 3.91 5.08
CA VAL A 11 0.45 3.00 4.07
C VAL A 11 -0.65 2.11 3.47
N ILE A 12 -1.60 1.64 4.29
CA ILE A 12 -2.76 0.91 3.77
C ILE A 12 -3.59 1.80 2.84
N LEU A 13 -3.76 3.09 3.16
CA LEU A 13 -4.50 4.03 2.32
C LEU A 13 -3.75 4.41 1.04
N SER A 14 -2.41 4.46 1.06
CA SER A 14 -1.57 4.74 -0.10
C SER A 14 -1.29 3.53 -1.00
N ALA A 15 -1.57 2.32 -0.50
CA ALA A 15 -1.52 1.10 -1.30
C ALA A 15 -2.49 1.17 -2.48
N SER A 16 -2.15 0.45 -3.55
CA SER A 16 -2.99 0.37 -4.75
C SER A 16 -4.42 -0.07 -4.40
N PRO A 17 -5.46 0.48 -5.05
CA PRO A 17 -6.85 0.05 -4.87
C PRO A 17 -7.03 -1.47 -5.01
N ILE A 18 -6.26 -2.10 -5.91
CA ILE A 18 -6.27 -3.55 -6.14
C ILE A 18 -5.74 -4.29 -4.92
N THR A 19 -4.63 -3.84 -4.33
CA THR A 19 -4.04 -4.43 -3.12
C THR A 19 -5.04 -4.36 -1.96
N ARG A 20 -5.69 -3.21 -1.75
CA ARG A 20 -6.70 -3.06 -0.69
C ARG A 20 -7.90 -3.99 -0.89
N LEU A 21 -8.37 -4.13 -2.13
CA LEU A 21 -9.44 -5.08 -2.48
C LEU A 21 -8.99 -6.53 -2.25
N GLY A 22 -7.74 -6.86 -2.60
CA GLY A 22 -7.15 -8.18 -2.41
C GLY A 22 -7.06 -8.59 -0.93
N LEU A 23 -6.77 -7.64 -0.03
CA LEU A 23 -6.76 -7.88 1.42
C LEU A 23 -8.14 -8.28 1.97
N ALA A 24 -9.22 -7.78 1.36
CA ALA A 24 -10.60 -8.13 1.71
C ALA A 24 -11.13 -9.36 0.97
N ALA A 25 -10.32 -10.01 0.12
CA ALA A 25 -10.78 -11.12 -0.70
C ALA A 25 -11.16 -12.36 0.14
N PRO A 26 -12.16 -13.15 -0.28
CA PRO A 26 -12.51 -14.39 0.40
C PRO A 26 -11.45 -15.49 0.20
N SER A 27 -10.73 -15.45 -0.92
CA SER A 27 -9.66 -16.41 -1.24
C SER A 27 -8.40 -16.14 -0.41
N ALA A 28 -7.95 -17.14 0.34
CA ALA A 28 -6.74 -17.04 1.15
C ALA A 28 -5.51 -16.70 0.31
N ARG A 29 -5.35 -17.34 -0.85
CA ARG A 29 -4.23 -17.09 -1.77
C ARG A 29 -4.20 -15.65 -2.30
N VAL A 30 -5.37 -15.06 -2.55
CA VAL A 30 -5.47 -13.67 -3.02
C VAL A 30 -5.12 -12.70 -1.88
N ARG A 31 -5.56 -13.00 -0.64
CA ARG A 31 -5.19 -12.20 0.53
C ARG A 31 -3.70 -12.25 0.82
N GLU A 32 -3.10 -13.43 0.74
CA GLU A 32 -1.66 -13.62 0.96
C GLU A 32 -0.84 -12.82 -0.06
N GLN A 33 -1.22 -12.86 -1.33
CA GLN A 33 -0.56 -12.07 -2.36
C GLN A 33 -0.71 -10.57 -2.09
N ALA A 34 -1.92 -10.11 -1.75
CA ALA A 34 -2.14 -8.70 -1.43
C ALA A 34 -1.39 -8.24 -0.17
N ALA A 35 -1.22 -9.12 0.81
CA ALA A 35 -0.42 -8.86 2.00
C ALA A 35 1.08 -8.75 1.67
N ALA A 36 1.59 -9.60 0.76
CA ALA A 36 2.96 -9.52 0.28
C ALA A 36 3.21 -8.19 -0.47
N ASP A 37 2.31 -7.82 -1.38
CA ASP A 37 2.40 -6.56 -2.13
C ASP A 37 2.35 -5.33 -1.19
N LEU A 38 1.53 -5.38 -0.14
CA LEU A 38 1.46 -4.32 0.88
C LEU A 38 2.76 -4.27 1.70
N ALA A 39 3.32 -5.42 2.09
CA ALA A 39 4.55 -5.48 2.85
C ALA A 39 5.74 -4.90 2.07
N GLU A 40 5.83 -5.19 0.77
CA GLU A 40 6.84 -4.60 -0.11
C GLU A 40 6.70 -3.07 -0.19
N ALA A 41 5.47 -2.55 -0.28
CA ALA A 41 5.21 -1.11 -0.26
C ALA A 41 5.61 -0.47 1.09
N ILE A 42 5.35 -1.13 2.22
CA ILE A 42 5.79 -0.65 3.54
C ILE A 42 7.31 -0.55 3.60
N VAL A 43 8.02 -1.60 3.17
CA VAL A 43 9.49 -1.63 3.17
C VAL A 43 10.05 -0.53 2.27
N ALA A 44 9.53 -0.39 1.04
CA ALA A 44 9.95 0.67 0.13
C ALA A 44 9.73 2.07 0.72
N SER A 45 8.60 2.29 1.40
CA SER A 45 8.31 3.55 2.09
C SER A 45 9.27 3.83 3.25
N LEU A 46 9.68 2.80 4.00
CA LEU A 46 10.65 2.93 5.10
C LEU A 46 12.07 3.20 4.59
N GLU A 47 12.42 2.63 3.43
CA GLU A 47 13.71 2.85 2.77
C GLU A 47 13.81 4.22 2.07
N GLY A 48 12.75 5.04 2.12
CA GLY A 48 12.72 6.36 1.48
C GLY A 48 12.62 6.29 -0.04
N ALA A 49 12.28 5.13 -0.60
CA ALA A 49 11.94 5.03 -2.00
C ALA A 49 10.56 5.67 -2.22
N PRO A 50 10.41 6.59 -3.19
CA PRO A 50 9.10 7.16 -3.50
C PRO A 50 8.18 6.01 -3.91
N LEU A 51 7.13 5.80 -3.10
CA LEU A 51 6.09 4.80 -3.34
C LEU A 51 5.62 4.95 -4.78
N ALA A 52 5.59 3.87 -5.56
CA ALA A 52 5.16 3.92 -6.96
C ALA A 52 3.76 4.56 -7.12
N SER A 53 2.92 4.49 -6.09
CA SER A 53 1.65 5.22 -5.96
C SER A 53 1.78 6.74 -6.08
N GLU A 54 2.81 7.39 -5.51
CA GLU A 54 3.02 8.84 -5.65
C GLU A 54 3.32 9.22 -7.11
N ARG A 55 4.12 8.40 -7.81
CA ARG A 55 4.36 8.59 -9.25
C ARG A 55 3.09 8.43 -10.08
N GLN A 56 2.18 7.55 -9.66
CA GLN A 56 0.91 7.33 -10.36
C GLN A 56 -0.10 8.45 -10.08
N GLN A 57 -0.10 9.03 -8.86
CA GLN A 57 -0.92 10.18 -8.50
C GLN A 57 -0.46 11.48 -9.18
N MET A 58 0.84 11.66 -9.42
CA MET A 58 1.36 12.80 -10.21
C MET A 58 1.10 12.68 -11.73
N ARG A 59 0.49 11.59 -12.21
CA ARG A 59 0.13 11.40 -13.63
C ARG A 59 -1.36 11.53 -13.92
N LEU A 60 -2.17 11.96 -12.96
CA LEU A 60 -3.58 12.31 -13.23
C LEU A 60 -3.63 13.73 -13.82
N PRO A 61 -4.02 13.91 -15.09
CA PRO A 61 -4.29 15.23 -15.63
C PRO A 61 -5.52 15.81 -14.93
N LEU A 62 -5.41 17.09 -14.52
CA LEU A 62 -6.53 17.91 -14.03
C LEU A 62 -7.64 18.02 -15.09
#